data_AF-A0A1E5QVN1-F1
#
_entry.id   AF-A0A1E5QVN1-F1
#
_cell.length_a   1.000
_cell.length_b   1.000
_cell.length_c   1.000
_cell.angle_alpha   90.00
_cell.angle_beta   90.00
_cell.angle_gamma   90.00
#
_symmetry.space_group_name_H-M   'P 1'
#
loop_
_entity.id
_entity.type
_entity.pdbx_description
1 polymer ?
#
loop_
_entity_poly.entity_id
_entity_poly.type
_entity_poly.pdbx_seq_one_letter_code
_entity_poly.pdbx_strand_id
1 'polypeptide(L)' 'MIKVSGKVEYRAIAVGAWALVTKEGKTYELYNPPQDLKQDGITIEVEGVIRDDVMTISMIGKILEVRSFEIKS' A
#
# COMPACT_ATOMS: atom_id res chain seq x y z
N MET A 1 1.97 12.38 7.93
CA MET A 1 1.54 12.21 6.52
C MET A 1 2.79 12.00 5.68
N ILE A 2 2.72 11.17 4.63
CA ILE A 2 3.82 10.90 3.72
C ILE A 2 3.33 10.95 2.27
N LYS A 3 4.27 11.17 1.34
CA LYS A 3 4.07 11.01 -0.09
C LYS A 3 5.03 9.95 -0.61
N VAL A 4 4.53 8.93 -1.29
CA VAL A 4 5.32 7.77 -1.71
C VAL A 4 4.79 7.17 -3.01
N SER A 5 5.71 6.75 -3.88
CA SER A 5 5.38 6.11 -5.15
C SER A 5 5.88 4.68 -5.17
N GLY A 6 5.12 3.81 -5.82
CA GLY A 6 5.45 2.39 -5.88
C GLY A 6 4.49 1.62 -6.75
N LYS A 7 4.77 0.32 -6.90
CA LYS A 7 3.92 -0.62 -7.59
C LYS A 7 3.00 -1.31 -6.58
N VAL A 8 1.73 -1.40 -6.90
CA VAL A 8 0.76 -2.16 -6.13
C VAL A 8 1.00 -3.65 -6.36
N GLU A 9 1.06 -4.42 -5.29
CA GLU A 9 1.19 -5.88 -5.34
C GLU A 9 0.18 -6.54 -4.40
N TYR A 10 -0.50 -7.59 -4.89
CA TYR A 10 -1.26 -8.48 -4.03
C TYR A 10 -0.34 -9.52 -3.40
N ARG A 11 -0.34 -9.59 -2.07
CA ARG A 11 0.39 -10.60 -1.30
C ARG A 11 -0.58 -11.67 -0.83
N ALA A 12 -0.43 -12.88 -1.34
CA ALA A 12 -1.17 -14.07 -0.90
C ALA A 12 -0.62 -14.61 0.44
N ILE A 13 -0.61 -13.77 1.49
CA ILE A 13 -0.16 -14.09 2.85
C ILE A 13 -1.36 -13.95 3.79
N ALA A 14 -1.50 -14.87 4.74
CA ALA A 14 -2.66 -14.95 5.62
C ALA A 14 -3.98 -14.97 4.81
N VAL A 15 -4.82 -13.93 4.94
CA VAL A 15 -6.08 -13.78 4.21
C VAL A 15 -5.96 -12.95 2.92
N GLY A 16 -4.73 -12.55 2.57
CA GLY A 16 -4.43 -11.64 1.48
C GLY A 16 -4.26 -10.20 1.93
N ALA A 17 -3.25 -9.52 1.38
CA ALA A 17 -2.95 -8.12 1.67
C ALA A 17 -2.56 -7.37 0.39
N TRP A 18 -2.95 -6.10 0.31
CA TRP A 18 -2.51 -5.20 -0.75
C TRP A 18 -1.30 -4.43 -0.25
N ALA A 19 -0.26 -4.34 -1.08
CA ALA A 19 0.98 -3.69 -0.73
C ALA A 19 1.37 -2.63 -1.75
N LEU A 20 2.07 -1.59 -1.30
CA LEU A 20 2.79 -0.66 -2.16
C LEU A 20 4.29 -0.93 -2.00
N VAL A 21 4.94 -1.35 -3.09
CA VAL A 21 6.37 -1.65 -3.13
C VAL A 21 7.10 -0.52 -3.85
N THR A 22 7.97 0.20 -3.14
CA THR A 22 8.74 1.31 -3.72
C THR A 22 9.89 0.79 -4.57
N LYS A 23 10.48 1.67 -5.40
CA LYS A 23 11.66 1.34 -6.22
C LYS A 23 12.88 0.93 -5.37
N GLU A 24 12.97 1.45 -4.15
CA GLU A 24 14.03 1.13 -3.18
C GLU A 24 13.73 -0.15 -2.38
N GLY A 25 12.64 -0.86 -2.69
CA GLY A 25 12.26 -2.12 -2.05
C GLY A 25 11.52 -1.96 -0.71
N LYS A 26 11.14 -0.74 -0.33
CA LYS A 26 10.28 -0.55 0.86
C LYS A 26 8.88 -1.07 0.56
N THR A 27 8.30 -1.78 1.53
CA THR A 27 6.94 -2.30 1.42
C THR A 27 6.04 -1.62 2.45
N TYR A 28 4.90 -1.15 1.98
CA TYR A 28 3.81 -0.64 2.81
C TYR A 28 2.60 -1.53 2.63
N GLU A 29 1.98 -1.97 3.73
CA GLU A 29 0.67 -2.61 3.68
C GLU A 29 -0.40 -1.52 3.51
N LEU A 30 -1.23 -1.62 2.49
CA LEU A 30 -2.32 -0.68 2.26
C LEU A 30 -3.48 -1.02 3.19
N TYR A 31 -3.83 -0.08 4.07
CA TYR A 31 -4.95 -0.23 5.00
C TYR A 31 -6.26 0.10 4.30
N ASN A 32 -7.13 -0.91 4.15
CA ASN A 32 -8.44 -0.78 3.50
C ASN A 32 -8.41 0.08 2.22
N PRO A 33 -7.55 -0.25 1.23
CA PRO A 33 -7.39 0.60 0.06
C PRO A 33 -8.69 0.71 -0.73
N PRO A 34 -8.90 1.84 -1.43
CA PRO A 34 -10.00 1.99 -2.38
C PRO A 34 -9.94 0.89 -3.46
N GLN A 35 -11.09 0.54 -4.03
CA GLN A 35 -11.21 -0.56 -5.00
C GLN A 35 -10.29 -0.36 -6.22
N ASP A 36 -10.12 0.89 -6.67
CA ASP A 36 -9.26 1.24 -7.80
C ASP A 36 -7.78 0.90 -7.56
N LEU A 37 -7.36 0.76 -6.30
CA LEU A 37 -6.02 0.34 -5.92
C LEU A 37 -5.90 -1.17 -5.66
N LYS A 38 -6.97 -1.94 -5.80
CA LYS A 38 -6.95 -3.40 -5.68
C LYS A 38 -6.66 -4.07 -7.02
N GLN A 39 -5.63 -3.57 -7.71
CA GLN A 39 -5.17 -4.08 -8.99
C GLN A 39 -3.68 -4.37 -8.90
N ASP A 40 -3.29 -5.61 -9.18
CA ASP A 40 -1.89 -6.00 -9.17
C ASP A 40 -1.13 -5.35 -10.33
N GLY A 41 0.07 -4.85 -10.07
CA GLY A 41 1.00 -4.35 -11.08
C GLY A 41 0.88 -2.87 -11.44
N ILE A 42 -0.15 -2.15 -11.00
CA ILE A 42 -0.27 -0.71 -11.28
C ILE A 42 0.78 0.09 -10.51
N THR A 43 1.32 1.14 -11.14
CA THR A 43 2.20 2.10 -10.45
C THR A 43 1.37 3.28 -10.00
N ILE A 44 1.55 3.71 -8.76
CA ILE A 44 0.82 4.83 -8.18
C ILE A 44 1.75 5.76 -7.41
N GLU A 45 1.32 7.00 -7.25
CA GLU A 45 1.79 7.92 -6.23
C GLU A 45 0.69 8.12 -5.19
N VAL A 46 1.02 7.99 -3.91
CA VAL A 46 0.07 8.05 -2.79
C VAL A 46 0.48 9.16 -1.84
N GLU A 47 -0.49 9.94 -1.39
CA GLU A 47 -0.39 10.72 -0.16
C GLU A 47 -1.23 10.04 0.93
N GLY A 48 -0.63 9.80 2.08
CA GLY A 48 -1.25 8.96 3.12
C GLY A 48 -0.66 9.14 4.51
N VAL A 49 -1.18 8.36 5.46
CA VAL A 49 -0.77 8.39 6.86
C VAL A 49 -0.30 6.99 7.28
N ILE A 50 0.85 6.92 7.95
CA ILE A 50 1.29 5.68 8.60
C ILE A 50 0.47 5.49 9.87
N ARG A 51 -0.16 4.31 9.99
CA ARG A 51 -0.99 3.92 11.13
C ARG A 51 -0.16 3.06 12.07
N ASP A 52 0.46 3.69 13.07
CA ASP A 52 1.16 2.99 14.16
C ASP A 52 0.21 2.51 15.26
N ASP A 53 -1.07 2.92 15.19
CA ASP A 53 -2.16 2.56 16.09
C ASP A 53 -2.96 1.33 15.63
N VAL A 54 -2.58 0.74 14.50
CA VAL A 54 -3.24 -0.43 13.91
C VAL A 54 -2.23 -1.56 13.77
N MET A 55 -2.69 -2.80 13.95
CA MET A 55 -1.88 -4.00 13.71
C MET A 55 -2.64 -4.92 12.76
N THR A 56 -1.91 -5.50 11.80
CA THR A 56 -2.44 -6.47 10.83
C THR A 56 -1.80 -7.83 11.06
N ILE A 57 -2.46 -8.89 10.60
CA ILE A 57 -1.92 -10.25 10.66
C ILE A 57 -0.91 -10.53 9.53
N SER A 58 -0.87 -9.68 8.50
CA SER A 58 0.04 -9.81 7.36
C SER A 58 1.48 -9.47 7.73
N MET A 59 1.67 -8.45 8.58
CA MET A 59 2.97 -7.97 9.08
C MET A 59 4.03 -7.77 7.97
N ILE A 60 3.62 -7.27 6.79
CA ILE A 60 4.49 -7.14 5.62
C ILE A 60 5.20 -5.79 5.49
N GLY A 61 5.03 -4.89 6.45
CA GLY A 61 5.61 -3.57 6.44
C GLY A 61 4.84 -2.58 7.30
N LYS A 62 5.11 -1.28 7.10
CA LYS A 62 4.32 -0.22 7.74
C LYS A 62 2.93 -0.17 7.13
N ILE A 63 1.92 0.06 7.97
CA ILE A 63 0.53 0.18 7.53
C ILE A 63 0.30 1.61 7.03
N LEU A 64 -0.09 1.75 5.77
CA LEU A 64 -0.34 3.01 5.08
C LEU A 64 -1.83 3.15 4.78
N GLU A 65 -2.47 4.14 5.40
CA GLU A 65 -3.82 4.57 5.02
C GLU A 65 -3.73 5.62 3.91
N VAL A 66 -4.34 5.30 2.77
CA VAL A 66 -4.38 6.18 1.58
C VAL A 66 -5.34 7.34 1.82
N ARG A 67 -4.89 8.57 1.61
CA ARG A 67 -5.74 9.78 1.63
C ARG A 67 -6.08 10.27 0.23
N SER A 68 -5.10 10.24 -0.67
CA SER A 68 -5.26 10.47 -2.09
C SER A 68 -4.23 9.65 -2.86
N PHE A 69 -4.52 9.40 -4.13
CA PHE A 69 -3.61 8.68 -5.01
C PHE A 69 -3.75 9.15 -6.45
N GLU A 70 -2.71 8.93 -7.22
CA GLU A 70 -2.68 9.10 -8.67
C GLU A 70 -2.12 7.84 -9.30
N ILE A 71 -2.84 7.26 -10.27
CA ILE A 71 -2.35 6.14 -11.06
C ILE A 71 -1.40 6.68 -12.13
N LYS A 72 -0.16 6.18 -12.13
CA LYS A 72 0.87 6.54 -13.11
C LYS A 72 0.82 5.55 -14.27
N SER A 73 0.74 6.08 -15.48
CA SER A 73 0.78 5.35 -16.76
C SER A 73 2.17 4.82 -17.08
#